data_AF-A0A3C0K8K6-F1
#
_entry.id   AF-A0A3C0K8K6-F1
#
_cell.length_a   1.000
_cell.length_b   1.000
_cell.length_c   1.000
_cell.angle_alpha   90.00
_cell.angle_beta   90.00
_cell.angle_gamma   90.00
#
_symmetry.space_group_name_H-M   'P 1'
#
loop_
_entity.id
_entity.type
_entity.pdbx_description
1 polymer ?
#
loop_
_entity_poly.entity_id
_entity_poly.type
_entity_poly.pdbx_seq_one_letter_code
_entity_poly.pdbx_strand_id
1 'polypeptide(L)'
;GPHFSFTPAVSLMIHCDSQAEIDHYWDVLTAGGDPAAQQCGWLTDRFGLSWQVTPRDWEQMMNSPDHAASQRAMQALMKMKKLDIAALQAAYDGR
;
A
#
# COMPACT_ATOMS: atom_id res chain seq x y z
N GLY A 1 -26.14 8.17 13.96
CA GLY A 1 -25.48 7.96 12.66
C GLY A 1 -25.10 6.51 12.43
N PRO A 2 -26.04 5.65 11.99
CA PRO A 2 -25.74 4.36 11.35
C PRO A 2 -26.03 4.35 9.83
N HIS A 3 -26.52 5.47 9.27
CA HIS A 3 -27.01 5.52 7.90
C HIS A 3 -25.92 5.71 6.85
N PHE A 4 -24.74 6.19 7.25
CA PHE A 4 -23.62 6.45 6.34
C PHE A 4 -22.40 5.69 6.83
N SER A 5 -21.96 4.73 6.02
CA SER A 5 -20.73 3.97 6.23
C SER A 5 -19.68 4.44 5.25
N PHE A 6 -18.42 4.45 5.67
CA PHE A 6 -17.31 4.62 4.74
C PHE A 6 -17.33 3.50 3.71
N THR A 7 -17.04 3.86 2.47
CA THR A 7 -16.82 2.92 1.37
C THR A 7 -15.39 3.12 0.86
N PRO A 8 -14.80 2.12 0.18
CA PRO A 8 -13.48 2.27 -0.43
C PRO A 8 -13.39 3.37 -1.51
N ALA A 9 -14.49 4.05 -1.82
CA ALA A 9 -14.53 5.17 -2.76
C ALA A 9 -13.67 6.36 -2.29
N VAL A 10 -13.42 6.49 -0.98
CA VAL A 10 -12.49 7.47 -0.43
C VAL A 10 -11.43 6.72 0.37
N SER A 11 -10.16 7.03 0.09
CA SER A 11 -9.04 6.55 0.89
C SER A 11 -8.05 7.67 1.15
N LEU A 12 -7.32 7.57 2.26
CA LEU A 12 -6.21 8.45 2.59
C LEU A 12 -4.89 7.73 2.28
N MET A 13 -3.96 8.43 1.64
CA MET A 13 -2.65 7.89 1.30
C MET A 13 -1.56 8.46 2.22
N ILE A 14 -0.70 7.58 2.71
CA ILE A 14 0.47 7.91 3.50
C ILE A 14 1.71 7.48 2.70
N HIS A 15 2.53 8.47 2.33
CA HIS A 15 3.81 8.23 1.69
C HIS A 15 4.88 8.03 2.76
N CYS A 16 5.53 6.87 2.75
CA CYS A 16 6.55 6.50 3.71
C CYS A 16 7.94 6.53 3.06
N ASP A 17 8.91 7.09 3.78
CA ASP A 17 10.31 7.22 3.36
C ASP A 17 11.17 6.01 3.75
N SER A 18 10.66 5.16 4.64
CA SER A 18 11.38 3.99 5.12
C SER A 18 10.47 2.80 5.43
N GLN A 19 11.05 1.61 5.49
CA GLN A 19 10.33 0.40 5.88
C GLN A 19 9.79 0.51 7.32
N ALA A 20 10.52 1.20 8.21
CA ALA A 20 10.09 1.41 9.58
C ALA A 20 8.80 2.24 9.68
N GLU A 21 8.63 3.23 8.78
CA GLU A 21 7.39 4.00 8.70
C GLU A 21 6.24 3.17 8.14
N ILE A 22 6.49 2.38 7.08
CA ILE A 22 5.51 1.42 6.55
C ILE A 22 5.04 0.48 7.68
N ASP A 23 5.99 -0.11 8.42
CA ASP A 23 5.69 -1.04 9.51
C ASP A 23 4.89 -0.35 10.61
N HIS A 24 5.30 0.85 11.03
CA HIS A 24 4.60 1.61 12.06
C HIS A 24 3.14 1.90 11.67
N TYR A 25 2.91 2.49 10.50
CA TYR A 25 1.56 2.85 10.06
C TYR A 25 0.71 1.62 9.76
N TRP A 26 1.30 0.60 9.15
CA TRP A 26 0.59 -0.64 8.88
C TRP A 26 0.11 -1.30 10.17
N ASP A 27 0.99 -1.47 11.16
CA ASP A 27 0.65 -2.14 12.42
C ASP A 27 -0.39 -1.35 13.22
N VAL A 28 -0.26 -0.01 13.24
CA VAL A 28 -1.22 0.87 13.94
C VAL A 28 -2.60 0.87 13.27
N LEU A 29 -2.65 0.98 11.95
CA LEU A 29 -3.92 1.13 11.24
C LEU A 29 -4.64 -0.22 11.06
N THR A 30 -3.91 -1.33 10.98
CA THR A 30 -4.51 -2.67 10.94
C THR A 30 -4.99 -3.16 12.31
N ALA A 31 -4.56 -2.52 13.41
CA ALA A 31 -4.99 -2.88 14.77
C ALA A 31 -6.51 -2.66 14.95
N GLY A 32 -7.25 -3.78 14.95
CA GLY A 32 -8.71 -3.78 15.03
C GLY A 32 -9.43 -3.46 13.71
N GLY A 33 -8.68 -3.39 12.61
CA GLY A 33 -9.21 -3.29 11.24
C GLY A 33 -9.57 -4.65 10.64
N ASP A 34 -10.14 -4.65 9.43
CA ASP A 34 -10.52 -5.87 8.72
C ASP A 34 -9.32 -6.47 7.95
N PRO A 35 -8.83 -7.68 8.29
CA PRO A 35 -7.74 -8.33 7.58
C PRO A 35 -8.06 -8.73 6.13
N ALA A 36 -9.35 -8.86 5.78
CA ALA A 36 -9.80 -9.16 4.43
C ALA A 36 -9.72 -7.95 3.50
N ALA A 37 -9.71 -6.73 4.05
CA ALA A 37 -9.53 -5.49 3.29
C ALA A 37 -8.06 -5.19 2.96
N GLN A 38 -7.12 -6.01 3.45
CA GLN A 38 -5.69 -5.78 3.27
C GLN A 38 -5.19 -6.34 1.95
N GLN A 39 -4.71 -5.48 1.05
CA GLN A 39 -4.09 -5.89 -0.21
C GLN A 39 -3.29 -4.76 -0.86
N CYS A 40 -2.12 -5.04 -1.43
CA CYS A 40 -1.34 -4.06 -2.21
C CYS A 40 -1.08 -2.72 -1.48
N GLY A 41 -0.84 -2.73 -0.18
CA GLY A 41 -0.66 -1.52 0.63
C GLY A 41 -1.97 -0.86 1.10
N TRP A 42 -3.13 -1.38 0.67
CA TRP A 42 -4.44 -0.96 1.14
C TRP A 42 -4.81 -1.70 2.42
N LEU A 43 -5.53 -1.00 3.30
CA LEU A 43 -6.11 -1.55 4.52
C LEU A 43 -7.34 -0.72 4.94
N THR A 44 -8.14 -1.27 5.83
CA THR A 44 -9.24 -0.54 6.48
C THR A 44 -9.01 -0.52 7.98
N ASP A 45 -9.08 0.66 8.61
CA ASP A 45 -8.89 0.79 10.05
C ASP A 45 -10.12 0.33 10.86
N ARG A 46 -10.01 0.34 12.19
CA ARG A 46 -11.11 -0.04 13.10
C ARG A 46 -12.38 0.81 12.98
N PHE A 47 -12.30 1.96 12.32
CA PHE A 47 -13.42 2.87 12.11
C PHE A 47 -14.06 2.70 10.72
N GLY A 48 -13.51 1.82 9.89
CA GLY A 48 -13.99 1.55 8.54
C GLY A 48 -13.41 2.47 7.47
N LEU A 49 -12.43 3.33 7.77
CA LEU A 49 -11.80 4.19 6.79
C LEU A 49 -10.72 3.44 6.01
N SER A 50 -10.70 3.59 4.69
CA SER A 50 -9.68 3.00 3.83
C SER A 50 -8.41 3.85 3.79
N TRP A 51 -7.26 3.17 3.88
CA TRP A 51 -5.93 3.77 3.86
C TRP A 51 -5.06 3.08 2.82
N GLN A 52 -4.10 3.84 2.28
CA GLN A 52 -3.04 3.36 1.41
C GLN A 52 -1.70 3.71 2.07
N VAL A 53 -0.94 2.71 2.49
CA VAL A 53 0.39 2.88 3.07
C VAL A 53 1.41 2.51 2.00
N THR A 54 1.99 3.54 1.37
CA THR A 54 2.80 3.38 0.15
C THR A 54 4.21 3.96 0.31
N PRO A 55 5.23 3.35 -0.33
CA PRO A 55 6.56 3.96 -0.41
C PRO A 55 6.50 5.29 -1.17
N ARG A 56 7.31 6.29 -0.79
CA ARG A 56 7.37 7.59 -1.49
C ARG A 56 7.62 7.43 -2.99
N ASP A 57 8.51 6.53 -3.36
CA ASP A 57 8.94 6.34 -4.76
C ASP A 57 7.93 5.53 -5.59
N TRP A 58 6.85 5.03 -4.98
CA TRP A 58 5.86 4.18 -5.65
C TRP A 58 5.26 4.83 -6.89
N GLU A 59 4.84 6.09 -6.81
CA GLU A 59 4.25 6.81 -7.96
C GLU A 59 5.26 6.99 -9.10
N GLN A 60 6.54 7.22 -8.77
CA GLN A 60 7.59 7.35 -9.77
C GLN A 60 7.84 6.00 -10.47
N MET A 61 7.87 4.90 -9.72
CA MET A 61 8.01 3.56 -10.30
C MET A 61 6.86 3.24 -11.26
N MET A 62 5.63 3.65 -10.94
CA MET A 62 4.45 3.40 -11.76
C MET A 62 4.36 4.28 -12.99
N ASN A 63 4.85 5.52 -12.91
CA ASN A 63 4.88 6.47 -14.02
C ASN A 63 6.18 6.42 -14.83
N SER A 64 7.02 5.41 -14.60
CA SER A 64 8.29 5.25 -15.32
C SER A 64 8.06 5.02 -16.82
N PRO A 65 8.92 5.57 -17.71
CA PRO A 65 8.90 5.24 -19.13
C PRO A 65 9.34 3.79 -19.39
N ASP A 66 10.04 3.14 -18.46
CA ASP A 66 10.32 1.71 -18.53
C ASP A 66 9.10 0.91 -18.05
N HIS A 67 8.18 0.69 -18.98
CA HIS A 67 6.97 -0.10 -18.73
C HIS A 67 7.27 -1.53 -18.26
N ALA A 68 8.40 -2.13 -18.65
CA ALA A 68 8.76 -3.47 -18.21
C ALA A 68 9.16 -3.47 -16.73
N ALA A 69 9.90 -2.46 -16.28
CA ALA A 69 10.22 -2.27 -14.86
C ALA A 69 8.97 -2.04 -14.01
N SER A 70 8.07 -1.14 -14.45
CA SER A 70 6.80 -0.89 -13.77
C SER A 70 5.92 -2.15 -13.68
N GLN A 71 5.89 -2.97 -14.74
CA GLN A 71 5.16 -4.24 -14.75
C GLN A 71 5.73 -5.25 -13.74
N ARG A 72 7.06 -5.36 -13.60
CA ARG A 72 7.67 -6.23 -12.58
C ARG A 72 7.32 -5.78 -11.18
N ALA A 73 7.41 -4.48 -10.91
CA ALA A 73 7.01 -3.90 -9.63
C ALA A 73 5.52 -4.17 -9.31
N MET A 74 4.63 -4.02 -10.30
CA MET A 74 3.21 -4.36 -10.16
C MET A 74 2.98 -5.84 -9.86
N GLN A 75 3.71 -6.74 -10.52
CA GLN A 75 3.60 -8.18 -10.24
C GLN A 75 4.06 -8.55 -8.83
N ALA A 76 5.07 -7.85 -8.30
CA ALA A 76 5.50 -8.01 -6.91
C ALA A 76 4.43 -7.47 -5.95
N LEU A 77 3.90 -6.27 -6.21
CA LEU A 77 2.84 -5.64 -5.42
C LEU A 77 1.62 -6.55 -5.22
N MET A 78 1.15 -7.20 -6.29
CA MET A 78 -0.05 -8.04 -6.25
C MET A 78 0.06 -9.25 -5.29
N LYS A 79 1.27 -9.61 -4.89
CA LYS A 79 1.57 -10.70 -3.95
C LYS A 79 1.70 -10.22 -2.51
N MET A 80 1.67 -8.90 -2.29
CA MET A 80 1.92 -8.26 -1.01
C MET A 80 0.63 -7.69 -0.41
N LYS A 81 0.49 -7.84 0.91
CA LYS A 81 -0.46 -7.04 1.69
C LYS A 81 0.22 -5.78 2.20
N LYS A 82 1.12 -5.95 3.19
CA LYS A 82 2.06 -4.92 3.61
C LYS A 82 3.18 -4.83 2.58
N LEU A 83 3.57 -3.60 2.23
CA LEU A 83 4.59 -3.37 1.22
C LEU A 83 5.99 -3.51 1.81
N ASP A 84 6.85 -4.16 1.03
CA ASP A 84 8.28 -4.23 1.29
C ASP A 84 8.99 -3.37 0.25
N ILE A 85 9.61 -2.27 0.71
CA ILE A 85 10.26 -1.29 -0.18
C ILE A 85 11.39 -1.95 -0.97
N ALA A 86 12.21 -2.77 -0.32
CA ALA A 86 13.37 -3.39 -0.94
C ALA A 86 12.97 -4.42 -1.99
N ALA A 87 11.93 -5.22 -1.72
CA ALA A 87 11.41 -6.21 -2.66
C ALA A 87 10.73 -5.53 -3.86
N LEU A 88 10.01 -4.43 -3.66
CA LEU A 88 9.43 -3.64 -4.75
C LEU A 88 10.53 -3.03 -5.63
N GLN A 89 11.56 -2.43 -5.03
CA GLN A 89 12.70 -1.89 -5.76
C GLN A 89 13.48 -2.97 -6.50
N ALA A 90 13.71 -4.13 -5.88
CA ALA A 90 14.40 -5.25 -6.52
C ALA A 90 13.62 -5.76 -7.74
N ALA A 91 12.30 -5.92 -7.60
CA ALA A 91 11.43 -6.29 -8.72
C ALA A 91 11.48 -5.24 -9.85
N TYR A 92 11.39 -3.95 -9.50
CA TYR A 92 11.51 -2.85 -10.45
C TYR A 92 12.87 -2.91 -11.19
N ASP A 93 13.97 -3.10 -10.47
CA ASP A 93 15.33 -3.22 -11.02
C ASP A 93 15.56 -4.53 -11.80
N GLY A 94 14.67 -5.51 -11.66
CA GLY A 94 14.80 -6.84 -12.29
C GLY A 94 15.83 -7.75 -11.62
N ARG A 95 15.98 -7.63 -10.30
CA ARG A 95 16.91 -8.43 -9.47
C ARG A 95 16.19 -9.49 -8.64
#